data_AF-A0A2V6T6M2-F1
#
_entry.id   AF-A0A2V6T6M2-F1
#
_cell.length_a   1.000
_cell.length_b   1.000
_cell.length_c   1.000
_cell.angle_alpha   90.00
_cell.angle_beta   90.00
_cell.angle_gamma   90.00
#
_symmetry.space_group_name_H-M   'P 1'
#
loop_
_entity.id
_entity.type
_entity.pdbx_description
1 polymer ?
#
loop_
_entity_poly.entity_id
_entity_poly.type
_entity_poly.pdbx_seq_one_letter_code
_entity_poly.pdbx_strand_id
1 'polypeptide(L)' 'MPARIGVNPIGWTNDDLHELGGDTPLEVCLDEARQAGYAGIELGRKFPRQAAELRPILARHGLALVSGWYGAELRHRS' A
#
# COMPACT_ATOMS: atom_id res chain seq x y z
N MET A 1 2.45 6.91 -24.44
CA MET A 1 1.63 6.93 -23.19
C MET A 1 2.53 7.39 -22.06
N PRO A 2 2.08 8.30 -21.17
CA PRO A 2 2.87 8.67 -20.00
C PRO A 2 3.03 7.48 -19.04
N ALA A 3 4.13 7.46 -18.28
CA ALA A 3 4.35 6.44 -17.27
C ALA A 3 3.31 6.58 -16.14
N ARG A 4 2.83 5.44 -15.61
CA ARG A 4 1.97 5.42 -14.41
C ARG A 4 2.87 5.44 -13.17
N ILE A 5 2.61 6.37 -12.27
CA ILE A 5 3.38 6.53 -11.03
C ILE A 5 2.59 5.96 -9.87
N GLY A 6 3.23 5.13 -9.07
CA GLY A 6 2.69 4.61 -7.81
C GLY A 6 3.48 5.11 -6.60
N VAL A 7 2.95 4.86 -5.41
CA VAL A 7 3.54 5.32 -4.14
C VAL A 7 3.57 4.19 -3.11
N ASN A 8 4.56 4.21 -2.22
CA ASN A 8 4.58 3.32 -1.07
C ASN A 8 3.78 3.93 0.11
N PRO A 9 2.96 3.16 0.84
CA PRO A 9 2.11 3.68 1.91
C PRO A 9 2.88 4.10 3.19
N ILE A 10 4.21 3.97 3.25
CA ILE A 10 5.03 4.28 4.43
C ILE A 10 4.85 5.71 4.97
N GLY A 11 4.46 6.66 4.12
CA GLY A 11 4.15 8.04 4.53
C GLY A 11 2.89 8.16 5.40
N TRP A 12 1.97 7.19 5.33
CA TRP A 12 0.72 7.17 6.10
C TRP A 12 0.76 6.15 7.25
N THR A 13 1.41 5.02 7.02
CA THR A 13 1.51 3.92 8.00
C THR A 13 2.88 3.27 7.88
N ASN A 14 3.63 3.22 8.97
CA ASN A 14 4.92 2.54 8.96
C ASN A 14 4.78 1.05 9.34
N ASP A 15 5.51 0.20 8.63
CA ASP A 15 5.49 -1.25 8.80
C ASP A 15 6.51 -1.72 9.87
N ASP A 16 7.53 -0.92 10.17
CA ASP A 16 8.56 -1.20 11.18
C ASP A 16 8.26 -0.53 12.54
N LEU A 17 7.74 0.71 12.52
CA LEU A 17 7.39 1.51 13.70
C LEU A 17 5.88 1.79 13.72
N HIS A 18 5.12 0.87 14.31
CA HIS A 18 3.65 0.88 14.23
C HIS A 18 2.99 2.14 14.81
N GLU A 19 3.62 2.83 15.75
CA GLU A 19 3.14 4.09 16.32
C GLU A 19 3.09 5.23 15.29
N LEU A 20 3.91 5.16 14.23
CA LEU A 20 3.91 6.12 13.14
C LEU A 20 2.75 5.80 12.18
N GLY A 21 1.63 6.48 12.38
CA GLY A 21 0.42 6.29 11.59
C GLY A 21 -0.39 5.06 11.99
N GLY A 22 -0.20 4.56 13.21
CA GLY A 22 -0.94 3.41 13.77
C GLY A 22 -2.44 3.54 13.70
N ASP A 23 -2.95 4.75 13.94
CA ASP A 23 -4.38 5.06 13.94
C ASP A 23 -4.91 5.56 12.59
N THR A 24 -4.03 5.83 11.61
CA THR A 24 -4.42 6.27 10.27
C THR A 24 -5.23 5.18 9.56
N PRO A 25 -6.52 5.37 9.24
CA PRO A 25 -7.31 4.38 8.52
C PRO A 25 -6.72 4.07 7.14
N LEU A 26 -6.97 2.86 6.63
CA LEU A 26 -6.52 2.46 5.29
C LEU A 26 -7.09 3.42 4.24
N GLU A 27 -8.36 3.77 4.37
CA GLU A 27 -9.13 4.60 3.46
C GLU A 27 -8.50 6.00 3.31
N VAL A 28 -7.99 6.59 4.41
CA VAL A 28 -7.31 7.89 4.38
C VAL A 28 -6.05 7.81 3.51
N CYS A 29 -5.24 6.77 3.67
CA CYS A 29 -4.05 6.55 2.84
C CYS A 29 -4.41 6.41 1.35
N LEU A 30 -5.45 5.64 1.02
CA LEU A 30 -5.87 5.41 -0.36
C LEU A 30 -6.47 6.67 -1.00
N ASP A 31 -7.30 7.41 -0.26
CA ASP A 31 -7.90 8.66 -0.73
C ASP A 31 -6.84 9.74 -0.97
N GLU A 32 -5.94 9.94 -0.02
CA GLU A 32 -4.87 10.94 -0.14
C GLU A 32 -3.87 10.57 -1.24
N ALA A 33 -3.52 9.30 -1.42
CA ALA A 33 -2.68 8.85 -2.53
C ALA A 33 -3.33 9.17 -3.89
N ARG A 34 -4.65 8.95 -4.02
CA ARG A 34 -5.38 9.29 -5.25
C ARG A 34 -5.46 10.81 -5.45
N GLN A 35 -5.70 11.58 -4.39
CA GLN A 35 -5.75 13.05 -4.43
C GLN A 35 -4.39 13.65 -4.83
N ALA A 36 -3.28 13.05 -4.37
CA ALA A 36 -1.92 13.42 -4.74
C ALA A 36 -1.56 13.08 -6.21
N GLY A 37 -2.44 12.37 -6.93
CA GLY A 37 -2.28 12.09 -8.36
C GLY A 37 -1.61 10.76 -8.68
N TYR A 38 -1.40 9.88 -7.70
CA TYR A 38 -0.87 8.54 -7.96
C TYR A 38 -1.90 7.64 -8.65
N ALA A 39 -1.41 6.79 -9.55
CA ALA A 39 -2.20 5.81 -10.28
C ALA A 39 -2.20 4.43 -9.59
N GLY A 40 -1.41 4.25 -8.54
CA GLY A 40 -1.34 3.02 -7.78
C GLY A 40 -0.56 3.14 -6.49
N ILE A 41 -0.58 2.06 -5.72
CA ILE A 41 0.00 2.01 -4.37
C ILE A 41 0.64 0.63 -4.13
N GLU A 42 1.73 0.62 -3.37
CA GLU A 42 2.37 -0.62 -2.91
C GLU A 42 1.56 -1.27 -1.76
N LEU A 43 1.73 -2.57 -1.56
CA LEU A 43 1.07 -3.31 -0.48
C LEU A 43 1.63 -2.93 0.90
N GLY A 44 0.84 -2.26 1.74
CA GLY A 44 1.20 -1.95 3.15
C GLY A 44 0.63 -2.93 4.17
N ARG A 45 1.07 -2.86 5.44
CA ARG A 45 0.63 -3.80 6.49
C ARG A 45 -0.88 -3.84 6.75
N LYS A 46 -1.57 -2.70 6.60
CA LYS A 46 -3.02 -2.58 6.88
C LYS A 46 -3.91 -3.11 5.75
N PHE A 47 -3.32 -3.50 4.63
CA PHE A 47 -4.05 -3.91 3.45
C PHE A 47 -4.50 -5.36 3.62
N PRO A 48 -5.74 -5.71 3.21
CA PRO A 48 -6.15 -7.11 3.14
C PRO A 48 -5.19 -7.92 2.27
N ARG A 49 -4.85 -9.13 2.72
CA ARG A 49 -3.91 -10.01 2.00
C ARG A 49 -4.61 -10.87 0.95
N GLN A 50 -5.93 -10.99 1.04
CA GLN A 50 -6.73 -11.73 0.08
C GLN A 50 -7.05 -10.85 -1.13
N ALA A 51 -6.67 -11.31 -2.32
CA ALA A 51 -6.87 -10.54 -3.55
C ALA A 51 -8.36 -10.22 -3.81
N ALA A 52 -9.27 -11.11 -3.41
CA ALA A 52 -10.72 -10.92 -3.54
C ALA A 52 -11.25 -9.74 -2.70
N GLU A 53 -10.58 -9.41 -1.59
CA GLU A 53 -10.93 -8.29 -0.71
C GLU A 53 -10.19 -7.02 -1.12
N LEU A 54 -8.90 -7.13 -1.45
CA LEU A 54 -8.06 -5.98 -1.77
C LEU A 54 -8.45 -5.31 -3.09
N ARG A 55 -8.70 -6.09 -4.15
CA ARG A 55 -9.03 -5.57 -5.48
C ARG A 55 -10.22 -4.59 -5.47
N PRO A 56 -11.39 -4.93 -4.89
CA PRO A 56 -12.52 -4.00 -4.87
C PRO A 56 -12.25 -2.74 -4.04
N ILE A 57 -11.45 -2.82 -2.97
CA ILE A 57 -11.05 -1.65 -2.18
C ILE A 57 -10.23 -0.69 -3.05
N LEU A 58 -9.14 -1.16 -3.66
CA LEU A 58 -8.29 -0.32 -4.50
C LEU A 58 -9.06 0.28 -5.69
N ALA A 59 -9.96 -0.51 -6.30
CA ALA A 59 -10.81 -0.04 -7.40
C ALA A 59 -11.73 1.12 -6.97
N ARG A 60 -12.29 1.08 -5.75
CA ARG A 60 -13.13 2.17 -5.21
C ARG A 60 -12.36 3.49 -5.08
N HIS A 61 -11.07 3.41 -4.76
CA HIS A 61 -10.18 4.58 -4.68
C HIS A 61 -9.48 4.91 -6.01
N GLY A 62 -9.77 4.17 -7.09
CA GLY A 62 -9.15 4.40 -8.40
C GLY A 62 -7.65 4.13 -8.45
N LEU A 63 -7.15 3.22 -7.61
CA LEU A 63 -5.73 2.84 -7.51
C LEU A 63 -5.51 1.41 -8.02
N ALA A 64 -4.34 1.16 -8.59
CA ALA A 64 -3.84 -0.19 -8.86
C ALA A 64 -2.88 -0.65 -7.76
N LEU A 65 -2.82 -1.96 -7.49
CA LEU A 65 -1.70 -2.54 -6.75
C LEU A 65 -0.49 -2.61 -7.68
N VAL A 66 0.61 -1.93 -7.34
CA VAL A 66 1.78 -1.81 -8.24
C VAL A 66 2.96 -2.70 -7.85
N SER A 67 3.09 -3.04 -6.57
CA SER A 67 4.22 -3.81 -6.02
C SER A 67 3.93 -4.17 -4.54
N GLY A 68 4.85 -4.91 -3.93
CA GLY A 68 4.82 -5.21 -2.49
C GLY A 68 6.18 -5.71 -2.03
N TRP A 69 6.43 -5.59 -0.72
CA TRP A 69 7.66 -6.06 -0.10
C TRP A 69 7.54 -7.52 0.35
N TYR A 70 8.62 -8.29 0.19
CA TYR A 70 8.74 -9.66 0.68
C TYR A 70 10.09 -9.87 1.36
N GLY A 71 10.06 -10.18 2.66
CA GLY A 71 11.25 -10.55 3.42
C GLY A 71 11.65 -12.00 3.12
N ALA A 72 12.80 -12.20 2.49
CA ALA A 72 13.27 -13.52 2.06
C ALA A 72 13.96 -14.36 3.16
N GLU A 73 14.02 -13.87 4.41
CA GLU A 73 14.63 -14.56 5.56
C GLU A 73 16.03 -15.17 5.29
N LEU A 74 16.85 -14.50 4.48
CA LEU A 74 18.12 -15.05 3.98
C LEU A 74 19.09 -15.52 5.07
N ARG A 75 19.01 -14.95 6.27
CA ARG A 75 19.82 -15.36 7.44
C ARG A 75 19.36 -16.69 8.07
N HIS A 76 18.07 -17.03 7.96
CA HIS A 76 17.48 -18.21 8.60
C HIS A 76 17.28 -19.37 7.62
N ARG A 77 17.38 -19.09 6.30
CA ARG A 77 17.12 -20.03 5.21
C ARG A 77 18.31 -20.08 4.22
N SER A 78 19.53 -19.99 4.75
CA SER A 78 20.81 -20.12 4.04
C SER A 78 21.27 -21.55 3.92
#